data_AF-A0A061A1K9-F1
#
_entry.id   AF-A0A061A1K9-F1
#
_cell.length_a   1.000
_cell.length_b   1.000
_cell.length_c   1.000
_cell.angle_alpha   90.00
_cell.angle_beta   90.00
_cell.angle_gamma   90.00
#
_symmetry.space_group_name_H-M   'P 1'
#
loop_
_entity.id
_entity.type
_entity.pdbx_description
1 polymer ?
#
loop_
_entity_poly.entity_id
_entity_poly.type
_entity_poly.pdbx_seq_one_letter_code
_entity_poly.pdbx_strand_id
1 'polypeptide(L)'
;MLVLVQDSTHWLQIEPLTSTVQGVTMFRHRTPKGSYECTVSGLRWLCERDVILKYHFRNWEPYSQLLKDMQYTQGGPLLDITMELGELEEVHLPHFVCLGKTI
;
A
#
# COMPACT_ATOMS: atom_id res chain seq x y z
N MET A 1 2.26 21.98 6.87
CA MET A 1 1.49 22.22 5.62
C MET A 1 1.61 20.95 4.81
N LEU A 2 0.52 20.20 4.65
CA LEU A 2 0.53 19.03 3.75
C LEU A 2 0.68 19.58 2.34
N VAL A 3 1.81 19.32 1.69
CA VAL A 3 1.94 19.60 0.26
C VAL A 3 1.19 18.48 -0.43
N LEU A 4 -0.06 18.75 -0.81
CA LEU A 4 -0.75 17.94 -1.79
C LEU A 4 -0.06 18.23 -3.12
N VAL A 5 0.95 17.43 -3.48
CA VAL A 5 1.35 17.33 -4.88
C VAL A 5 0.07 16.89 -5.59
N GLN A 6 -0.46 17.75 -6.46
CA GLN A 6 -1.62 17.42 -7.28
C GLN A 6 -1.21 16.27 -8.18
N ASP A 7 -1.54 15.06 -7.73
CA ASP A 7 -1.37 13.86 -8.52
C ASP A 7 -2.40 13.95 -9.64
N SER A 8 -1.95 14.20 -10.87
CA SER A 8 -2.81 14.34 -12.05
C SER A 8 -3.37 13.00 -12.52
N THR A 9 -3.30 11.95 -11.69
CA THR A 9 -3.59 10.57 -12.04
C THR A 9 -5.00 10.13 -11.63
N HIS A 10 -5.68 9.50 -12.58
CA HIS A 10 -7.05 9.01 -12.54
C HIS A 10 -7.23 7.74 -11.68
N TRP A 11 -6.83 7.75 -10.41
CA TRP A 11 -7.07 6.61 -9.52
C TRP A 11 -8.55 6.55 -9.12
N LEU A 12 -9.22 5.43 -9.43
CA LEU A 12 -10.55 5.19 -8.92
C LEU A 12 -10.47 4.76 -7.44
N GLN A 13 -11.02 5.60 -6.57
CA GLN A 13 -11.07 5.32 -5.15
C GLN A 13 -12.11 4.22 -4.84
N ILE A 14 -11.67 3.17 -4.14
CA ILE A 14 -12.51 2.04 -3.75
C ILE A 14 -12.23 1.60 -2.31
N GLU A 15 -13.26 1.13 -1.62
CA GLU A 15 -13.11 0.52 -0.30
C GLU A 15 -12.71 -0.96 -0.41
N PRO A 16 -11.90 -1.48 0.54
CA PRO A 16 -11.57 -2.90 0.62
C PRO A 16 -12.67 -3.70 1.31
N LEU A 17 -12.81 -4.95 0.92
CA LEU A 17 -13.37 -5.94 1.85
C LEU A 17 -12.36 -6.15 2.97
N THR A 18 -12.79 -5.90 4.21
CA THR A 18 -11.94 -6.01 5.40
C THR A 18 -12.33 -7.23 6.23
N SER A 19 -11.34 -7.99 6.68
CA SER A 19 -11.54 -9.05 7.67
C SER A 19 -10.44 -9.05 8.71
N THR A 20 -10.75 -9.47 9.94
CA THR A 20 -9.77 -9.58 11.01
C THR A 20 -9.63 -11.04 11.41
N VAL A 21 -8.41 -11.57 11.31
CA VAL A 21 -8.08 -12.95 11.69
C VAL A 21 -6.93 -12.90 12.68
N GLN A 22 -7.14 -13.43 13.89
CA GLN A 22 -6.12 -13.45 14.95
C GLN A 22 -5.53 -12.05 15.25
N GLY A 23 -6.34 -11.00 15.17
CA GLY A 23 -5.91 -9.62 15.41
C GLY A 23 -5.22 -8.94 14.22
N VAL A 24 -5.00 -9.64 13.11
CA VAL A 24 -4.46 -9.07 11.87
C VAL A 24 -5.62 -8.65 10.97
N THR A 25 -5.63 -7.37 10.58
CA THR A 25 -6.61 -6.84 9.63
C THR A 25 -6.11 -7.05 8.20
N MET A 26 -6.88 -7.80 7.42
CA MET A 26 -6.65 -8.10 6.01
C MET A 26 -7.55 -7.22 5.15
N PHE A 27 -6.99 -6.68 4.08
CA PHE A 27 -7.70 -5.94 3.04
C PHE A 27 -7.73 -6.76 1.76
N ARG A 28 -8.87 -6.75 1.07
CA ARG A 28 -9.05 -7.47 -0.18
C ARG A 28 -9.84 -6.66 -1.20
N HIS A 29 -9.35 -6.63 -2.44
CA HIS A 29 -10.03 -6.02 -3.57
C HIS A 29 -10.19 -7.02 -4.70
N ARG A 30 -11.30 -6.90 -5.44
CA ARG A 30 -11.49 -7.53 -6.73
C ARG A 30 -11.76 -6.41 -7.73
N THR A 31 -10.86 -6.22 -8.68
CA THR A 31 -10.96 -5.13 -9.65
C THR A 31 -10.75 -5.65 -11.07
N PRO A 32 -11.52 -5.15 -12.05
CA PRO A 32 -11.20 -5.38 -13.47
C PRO A 32 -9.97 -4.54 -13.88
N LYS A 33 -9.65 -4.52 -15.17
CA LYS A 33 -8.64 -3.60 -15.73
C LYS A 33 -8.90 -2.15 -15.31
N GLY A 34 -7.88 -1.49 -14.77
CA GLY A 34 -7.93 -0.08 -14.40
C GLY A 34 -6.89 0.34 -13.37
N SER A 35 -6.98 1.60 -12.96
CA SER A 35 -6.14 2.25 -11.95
C SER A 35 -6.99 2.52 -10.71
N TYR A 36 -6.56 2.00 -9.55
CA TYR A 36 -7.33 2.08 -8.31
C TYR A 36 -6.52 2.63 -7.15
N GLU A 37 -7.21 3.25 -6.19
CA GLU A 37 -6.70 3.65 -4.88
C GLU A 37 -7.59 3.07 -3.79
N CYS A 38 -7.01 2.41 -2.81
CA CYS A 38 -7.73 2.00 -1.61
C CYS A 38 -7.92 3.20 -0.69
N THR A 39 -9.16 3.56 -0.40
CA THR A 39 -9.51 4.70 0.47
C THR A 39 -9.06 4.53 1.92
N VAL A 40 -8.82 3.30 2.36
CA VAL A 40 -8.44 2.99 3.74
C VAL A 40 -6.92 2.99 3.92
N SER A 41 -6.17 2.43 2.98
CA SER A 41 -4.71 2.26 3.10
C SER A 41 -3.90 3.29 2.30
N GLY A 42 -4.51 3.94 1.31
CA GLY A 42 -3.81 4.77 0.32
C GLY A 42 -2.99 3.95 -0.69
N LEU A 43 -3.05 2.61 -0.65
CA LEU A 43 -2.38 1.75 -1.64
C LEU A 43 -3.01 1.97 -3.01
N ARG A 44 -2.18 2.16 -4.03
CA ARG A 44 -2.63 2.31 -5.42
C ARG A 44 -2.05 1.23 -6.30
N TRP A 45 -2.81 0.82 -7.30
CA TRP A 45 -2.38 -0.19 -8.25
C TRP A 45 -3.00 -0.01 -9.63
N LEU A 46 -2.24 -0.44 -10.64
CA LEU A 46 -2.69 -0.57 -12.03
C LEU A 46 -2.73 -2.06 -12.39
N CYS A 47 -3.80 -2.48 -13.04
CA CYS A 47 -3.91 -3.83 -13.60
C CYS A 47 -4.52 -3.79 -14.99
N GLU A 48 -3.99 -4.61 -15.91
CA GLU A 48 -4.48 -4.72 -17.30
C GLU A 48 -5.53 -5.85 -17.48
N ARG A 49 -5.78 -6.63 -16.43
CA ARG A 49 -6.74 -7.74 -16.37
C ARG A 49 -7.45 -7.74 -15.03
N ASP A 50 -8.44 -8.62 -14.89
CA ASP A 50 -9.10 -8.87 -13.61
C ASP A 50 -8.10 -9.40 -12.58
N VAL A 51 -8.08 -8.77 -11.41
CA VAL A 51 -7.21 -9.15 -10.31
C VAL A 51 -7.99 -9.33 -9.01
N ILE A 52 -7.41 -10.16 -8.14
CA ILE A 52 -7.79 -10.24 -6.74
C ILE A 52 -6.55 -9.96 -5.91
N LEU A 53 -6.51 -8.76 -5.34
CA LEU A 53 -5.44 -8.25 -4.51
C LEU A 53 -5.81 -8.45 -3.05
N LYS A 54 -4.90 -9.01 -2.26
CA LYS A 54 -5.01 -9.11 -0.80
C LYS A 54 -3.75 -8.57 -0.15
N TYR A 55 -3.90 -7.81 0.93
CA TYR A 55 -2.73 -7.32 1.66
C TYR A 55 -3.05 -7.02 3.13
N HIS A 56 -2.00 -6.85 3.92
CA HIS A 56 -2.08 -6.36 5.30
C HIS A 56 -0.82 -5.60 5.70
N PHE A 57 -0.95 -4.80 6.76
CA PHE A 57 0.19 -4.13 7.37
C PHE A 57 0.98 -5.08 8.27
N ARG A 58 2.30 -4.96 8.24
CA ARG A 58 3.22 -5.73 9.07
C ARG A 58 4.13 -4.83 9.89
N ASN A 59 4.67 -5.41 10.95
CA ASN A 59 5.67 -4.76 11.79
C ASN A 59 7.06 -4.94 11.18
N TRP A 60 7.86 -3.87 11.20
CA TRP A 60 9.27 -3.90 10.80
C TRP A 60 10.19 -4.55 11.83
N GLU A 61 9.75 -4.74 13.08
CA GLU A 61 10.55 -5.32 14.18
C GLU A 61 11.35 -6.58 13.76
N PRO A 62 10.76 -7.58 13.07
CA PRO A 62 11.50 -8.78 12.66
C PRO A 62 12.66 -8.51 11.68
N TYR A 63 12.62 -7.37 10.98
CA TYR A 63 13.64 -6.94 10.00
C TYR A 63 14.58 -5.88 10.55
N SER A 64 14.45 -5.51 11.83
CA SER A 64 15.19 -4.40 12.43
C SER A 64 16.72 -4.59 12.38
N GLN A 65 17.21 -5.82 12.56
CA GLN A 65 18.65 -6.11 12.45
C GLN A 65 19.14 -6.02 11.00
N LEU A 66 18.40 -6.60 10.06
CA LEU A 66 18.71 -6.52 8.63
C LEU A 66 18.80 -5.07 8.15
N LEU A 67 17.87 -4.20 8.57
CA LEU A 67 17.90 -2.78 8.23
C LEU A 67 19.14 -2.08 8.79
N LYS A 68 19.56 -2.41 10.02
CA LYS A 68 20.79 -1.86 10.61
C LYS A 68 22.03 -2.30 9.85
N ASP A 69 22.12 -3.59 9.53
CA ASP A 69 23.28 -4.17 8.83
C ASP A 69 23.44 -3.56 7.43
N MET A 70 22.33 -3.30 6.75
CA MET A 70 22.28 -2.67 5.42
C MET A 70 22.37 -1.14 5.47
N GLN A 71 22.39 -0.53 6.67
CA GLN A 71 22.35 0.92 6.87
C GLN A 71 21.12 1.60 6.24
N TYR A 72 19.97 0.93 6.27
CA TYR A 72 18.70 1.41 5.71
C TYR A 72 17.78 2.00 6.78
N THR A 73 17.03 3.02 6.37
CA THR A 73 15.96 3.63 7.18
C THR A 73 14.60 3.25 6.61
N GLN A 74 13.62 3.03 7.49
CA GLN A 74 12.25 2.72 7.09
C GLN A 74 11.64 3.91 6.35
N GLY A 75 11.21 3.68 5.10
CA GLY A 75 10.59 4.70 4.25
C GLY A 75 9.06 4.80 4.37
N GLY A 76 8.43 3.95 5.20
CA GLY A 76 6.98 3.86 5.32
C GLY A 76 6.50 2.59 6.00
N PRO A 77 5.18 2.32 6.02
CA PRO A 77 4.63 1.08 6.56
C PRO A 77 5.08 -0.14 5.74
N LEU A 78 5.28 -1.27 6.41
CA LEU A 78 5.52 -2.54 5.72
C LEU A 78 4.19 -3.15 5.28
N LEU A 79 4.08 -3.48 3.99
CA LEU A 79 2.92 -4.11 3.39
C LEU A 79 3.29 -5.50 2.89
N ASP A 80 2.53 -6.50 3.31
CA ASP A 80 2.60 -7.86 2.79
C ASP A 80 1.45 -8.02 1.80
N ILE A 81 1.80 -8.06 0.51
CA ILE A 81 0.90 -8.07 -0.64
C ILE A 81 0.91 -9.46 -1.26
N THR A 82 -0.28 -10.02 -1.46
CA THR A 82 -0.50 -11.32 -2.09
C THR A 82 -1.53 -11.18 -3.20
N MET A 83 -1.22 -11.71 -4.39
CA MET A 83 -2.17 -11.85 -5.48
C MET A 83 -2.89 -13.20 -5.35
N GLU A 84 -4.22 -13.19 -5.21
CA GLU A 84 -5.04 -14.41 -5.29
C GLU A 84 -5.42 -14.72 -6.74
N LEU A 85 -5.47 -13.71 -7.61
CA LEU A 85 -5.74 -13.84 -9.04
C LEU A 85 -5.06 -12.70 -9.80
N GLY A 86 -4.48 -13.04 -10.96
CA GLY A 86 -3.90 -12.08 -11.89
C GLY A 86 -2.60 -11.45 -11.37
N GLU A 87 -2.17 -10.40 -12.06
CA GLU A 87 -0.92 -9.69 -11.81
C GLU A 87 -1.17 -8.18 -11.85
N LEU A 88 -0.40 -7.41 -11.08
CA LEU A 88 -0.43 -5.96 -11.10
C LEU A 88 0.69 -5.46 -12.01
N GLU A 89 0.40 -4.47 -12.84
CA GLU A 89 1.42 -3.79 -13.65
C GLU A 89 2.24 -2.83 -12.81
N GLU A 90 1.55 -2.10 -11.92
CA GLU A 90 2.18 -1.15 -11.02
C GLU A 90 1.56 -1.21 -9.64
N VAL A 91 2.39 -0.97 -8.63
CA VAL A 91 1.98 -0.76 -7.24
C VAL A 91 2.66 0.49 -6.74
N HIS A 92 1.87 1.45 -6.29
CA HIS A 92 2.38 2.67 -5.66
C HIS A 92 2.05 2.57 -4.18
N LEU A 93 3.10 2.39 -3.38
CA LEU A 93 2.96 2.28 -1.93
C LEU A 93 2.53 3.62 -1.35
N PRO A 94 1.69 3.63 -0.30
CA PRO A 94 1.31 4.87 0.39
C PRO A 94 2.55 5.45 1.08
N HIS A 95 3.22 6.38 0.41
CA HIS A 95 4.34 7.13 0.97
C HIS A 95 3.83 8.42 1.59
N PHE A 96 4.04 8.57 2.89
CA PHE A 96 3.87 9.85 3.57
C PHE A 96 5.20 10.59 3.50
N VAL A 97 5.27 11.67 2.73
CA VAL A 97 6.40 12.60 2.86
C VAL A 97 6.19 13.38 4.15
N CYS A 98 6.90 13.01 5.20
CA CYS A 98 6.94 13.78 6.44
C CYS A 98 7.88 14.98 6.23
N LEU A 99 7.36 16.04 5.60
CA LEU A 99 8.06 17.31 5.51
C LEU A 99 8.13 17.90 6.93
N GLY A 100 9.24 17.63 7.62
CA GLY A 100 9.45 18.09 9.00
C GLY A 100 9.09 19.56 9.17
N LYS A 101 8.57 19.93 10.34
CA LYS A 101 8.46 21.36 10.70
C LYS A 101 9.89 21.91 10.79
N THR A 102 10.22 22.92 9.99
CA THR A 102 11.30 23.84 10.37
C THR A 102 10.92 24.40 11.75
N ILE A 103 11.77 24.13 12.74
CA ILE A 103 11.63 24.63 14.11
C ILE A 103 11.88 26.13 14.11
#